data_AF-A0A9C8M2C6-F1
#
_entry.id   AF-A0A9C8M2C6-F1
#
_cell.length_a   1.000
_cell.length_b   1.000
_cell.length_c   1.000
_cell.angle_alpha   90.00
_cell.angle_beta   90.00
_cell.angle_gamma   90.00
#
_symmetry.space_group_name_H-M   'P 1'
#
loop_
_entity.id
_entity.type
_entity.pdbx_description
1 polymer ?
#
loop_
_entity_poly.entity_id
_entity_poly.type
_entity_poly.pdbx_seq_one_letter_code
_entity_poly.pdbx_strand_id
1 'polypeptide(L)'
;MLGRDTPLMRQYSRVKSRYPDAFVMFRLGDFYELFGNDAIKASDILGITLTSRDKGPDAVPMAGVPHHAIMTYVKKLIDEGHTVVIADQMEDPKQAKGIVKREVTRVITPGTVLEDELLVADRGNALAAVCADESSGGAEAFWGLSVVDVSQGTVVVTGGNCRFDNESVQSEDSFSCAIKCALDECGRFPVRELLIDDSLRNHSIVKEWLVNHPGTTLNSIRRSADDFWRLDERLRSHLGLGGDVPYPFLTPEQSASNEAALRIRA
;
A
#
# COMPACT_ATOMS: atom_id res chain seq x y z
N MET A 1 8.89 7.85 34.61
CA MET A 1 8.79 8.30 33.21
C MET A 1 10.02 7.83 32.42
N LEU A 2 10.41 6.55 32.43
CA LEU A 2 11.65 6.16 31.73
C LEU A 2 11.64 4.79 31.00
N GLY A 3 10.49 4.13 30.80
CA GLY A 3 10.38 3.01 29.84
C GLY A 3 10.07 3.44 28.39
N ARG A 4 9.20 4.46 28.22
CA ARG A 4 8.80 4.96 26.89
C ARG A 4 9.81 5.88 26.21
N ASP A 5 10.67 6.55 26.97
CA ASP A 5 11.57 7.62 26.47
C ASP A 5 13.06 7.22 26.43
N THR A 6 13.35 5.93 26.26
CA THR A 6 14.74 5.49 26.03
C THR A 6 15.20 5.91 24.62
N PRO A 7 16.51 6.13 24.38
CA PRO A 7 17.02 6.42 23.05
C PRO A 7 16.61 5.39 21.99
N LEU A 8 16.45 4.14 22.40
CA LEU A 8 15.99 3.05 21.55
C LEU A 8 14.51 3.20 21.19
N MET A 9 13.65 3.40 22.19
CA MET A 9 12.22 3.57 21.95
C MET A 9 11.94 4.82 21.12
N ARG A 10 12.76 5.87 21.24
CA ARG A 10 12.69 7.04 20.34
C ARG A 10 13.01 6.70 18.88
N GLN A 11 14.02 5.86 18.63
CA GLN A 11 14.31 5.40 17.27
C GLN A 11 13.17 4.54 16.72
N TYR A 12 12.65 3.60 17.52
CA TYR A 12 11.50 2.77 17.15
C TYR A 12 10.26 3.63 16.84
N SER A 13 9.87 4.52 17.74
CA SER A 13 8.70 5.39 17.57
C SER A 13 8.81 6.27 16.34
N ARG A 14 10.03 6.74 15.99
CA ARG A 14 10.27 7.49 14.74
C ARG A 14 10.06 6.65 13.49
N VAL A 15 10.42 5.36 13.51
CA VAL A 15 10.12 4.46 12.40
C VAL A 15 8.61 4.18 12.35
N LYS A 16 8.01 3.84 13.49
CA LYS A 16 6.59 3.51 13.60
C LYS A 16 5.69 4.68 13.21
N SER A 17 6.06 5.92 13.50
CA SER A 17 5.27 7.11 13.11
C SER A 17 5.23 7.33 11.60
N ARG A 18 6.22 6.82 10.85
CA ARG A 18 6.23 6.84 9.38
C ARG A 18 5.42 5.69 8.76
N TYR A 19 5.24 4.61 9.51
CA TYR A 19 4.52 3.40 9.08
C TYR A 19 3.53 2.95 10.16
N PRO A 20 2.47 3.75 10.42
CA PRO A 20 1.57 3.52 11.55
C PRO A 20 0.84 2.16 11.46
N ASP A 21 0.51 1.72 10.25
CA ASP A 21 -0.29 0.51 10.01
C ASP A 21 0.55 -0.75 9.75
N ALA A 22 1.87 -0.63 9.60
CA ALA A 22 2.76 -1.75 9.32
C ALA A 22 3.39 -2.33 10.60
N PHE A 23 3.66 -3.63 10.63
CA PHE A 23 4.49 -4.23 11.67
C PHE A 23 5.95 -3.80 11.51
N VAL A 24 6.55 -3.24 12.56
CA VAL A 24 7.97 -2.86 12.53
C VAL A 24 8.81 -3.94 13.20
N MET A 25 9.52 -4.73 12.38
CA MET A 25 10.55 -5.67 12.80
C MET A 25 11.85 -4.89 13.09
N PHE A 26 12.12 -4.61 14.36
CA PHE A 26 13.22 -3.73 14.76
C PHE A 26 14.42 -4.54 15.27
N ARG A 27 15.56 -4.48 14.57
CA ARG A 27 16.71 -5.35 14.86
C ARG A 27 17.40 -4.99 16.19
N LEU A 28 17.48 -5.95 17.10
CA LEU A 28 18.12 -5.83 18.40
C LEU A 28 19.05 -7.02 18.65
N GLY A 29 20.31 -6.84 18.25
CA GLY A 29 21.30 -7.92 18.31
C GLY A 29 20.89 -9.06 17.38
N ASP A 30 20.71 -10.25 17.95
CA ASP A 30 20.36 -11.48 17.22
C ASP A 30 18.85 -11.69 17.05
N PHE A 31 18.02 -10.71 17.41
CA PHE A 31 16.56 -10.77 17.30
C PHE A 31 16.02 -9.58 16.50
N TYR A 32 14.84 -9.76 15.91
CA TYR A 32 13.95 -8.66 15.57
C TYR A 32 12.83 -8.60 16.59
N GLU A 33 12.61 -7.42 17.16
CA GLU A 33 11.61 -7.20 18.19
C GLU A 33 10.55 -6.22 17.71
N LEU A 34 9.33 -6.46 18.15
CA LEU A 34 8.17 -5.58 17.99
C LEU A 34 7.77 -5.06 19.36
N PHE A 35 7.18 -3.86 19.42
CA PHE A 35 6.78 -3.23 20.67
C PHE A 35 5.33 -2.75 20.66
N GLY A 36 4.72 -2.74 21.85
CA GLY A 36 3.37 -2.22 22.07
C GLY A 36 2.31 -3.04 21.34
N ASN A 37 1.43 -2.37 20.59
CA ASN A 37 0.34 -3.04 19.87
C ASN A 37 0.83 -4.02 18.80
N ASP A 38 1.97 -3.71 18.16
CA ASP A 38 2.57 -4.62 17.17
C ASP A 38 3.02 -5.92 17.84
N ALA A 39 3.60 -5.84 19.05
CA ALA A 39 3.99 -7.02 19.81
C ALA A 39 2.78 -7.91 20.17
N ILE A 40 1.69 -7.30 20.63
CA ILE A 40 0.47 -8.01 21.04
C ILE A 40 -0.18 -8.71 19.83
N LYS A 41 -0.32 -8.00 18.71
CA LYS A 41 -0.90 -8.60 17.50
C LYS A 41 0.01 -9.68 16.91
N ALA A 42 1.32 -9.42 16.87
CA ALA A 42 2.28 -10.36 16.32
C ALA A 42 2.40 -11.62 17.18
N SER A 43 2.31 -11.53 18.51
CA SER A 43 2.32 -12.72 19.37
C SER A 43 1.17 -13.67 19.05
N ASP A 44 -0.01 -13.11 18.80
CA ASP A 44 -1.20 -13.91 18.48
C ASP A 44 -1.11 -14.51 17.08
N ILE A 45 -0.76 -13.70 16.07
CA ILE A 45 -0.67 -14.14 14.66
C ILE A 45 0.47 -15.17 14.47
N LEU A 46 1.62 -14.90 15.06
CA LEU A 46 2.83 -15.71 14.84
C LEU A 46 2.98 -16.88 15.80
N GLY A 47 2.18 -16.90 16.88
CA GLY A 47 2.32 -17.87 17.96
C GLY A 47 3.64 -17.73 18.72
N ILE A 48 4.14 -16.49 18.89
CA ILE A 48 5.39 -16.20 19.60
C ILE A 48 5.11 -15.66 21.00
N THR A 49 6.04 -15.85 21.92
CA THR A 49 5.84 -15.44 23.32
C THR A 49 5.75 -13.92 23.45
N LEU A 50 4.63 -13.44 23.97
CA LEU A 50 4.49 -12.05 24.41
C LEU A 50 5.17 -11.86 25.76
N THR A 51 6.03 -10.86 25.86
CA THR A 51 6.77 -10.49 27.05
C THR A 51 6.64 -8.98 27.30
N SER A 52 7.37 -8.47 28.28
CA SER A 52 7.53 -7.03 28.45
C SER A 52 8.98 -6.63 28.51
N ARG A 53 9.30 -5.52 27.87
CA ARG A 53 10.52 -4.77 28.10
C ARG A 53 10.36 -4.00 29.42
N ASP A 54 11.35 -4.15 30.30
CA ASP A 54 11.33 -3.63 31.67
C ASP A 54 10.22 -4.25 32.56
N LYS A 55 10.25 -3.93 33.86
CA LYS A 55 9.28 -4.41 34.86
C LYS A 55 8.56 -3.23 35.50
N GLY A 56 7.30 -3.43 35.88
CA GLY A 56 6.52 -2.43 36.62
C GLY A 56 5.72 -1.47 35.72
N PRO A 57 5.39 -0.26 36.21
CA PRO A 57 4.48 0.67 35.53
C PRO A 57 4.93 1.14 34.14
N ASP A 58 6.24 1.05 33.88
CA ASP A 58 6.87 1.48 32.62
C ASP A 58 7.06 0.30 31.63
N ALA A 59 6.49 -0.88 31.92
CA ALA A 59 6.60 -2.07 31.08
C ALA A 59 5.98 -1.86 29.69
N VAL A 60 6.73 -2.18 28.63
CA VAL A 60 6.27 -2.09 27.24
C VAL A 60 6.09 -3.51 26.69
N PRO A 61 4.89 -3.88 26.18
CA PRO A 61 4.70 -5.18 25.53
C PRO A 61 5.74 -5.40 24.43
N MET A 62 6.30 -6.59 24.37
CA MET A 62 7.40 -6.93 23.48
C MET A 62 7.30 -8.37 23.03
N ALA A 63 7.49 -8.60 21.74
CA ALA A 63 7.59 -9.93 21.15
C ALA A 63 8.76 -9.92 20.16
N GLY A 64 9.44 -11.05 19.99
CA GLY A 64 10.60 -11.09 19.12
C GLY A 64 10.84 -12.44 18.47
N VAL A 65 11.56 -12.40 17.36
CA VAL A 65 11.92 -13.57 16.55
C VAL A 65 13.43 -13.58 16.27
N PRO A 66 14.05 -14.77 16.14
CA PRO A 66 15.48 -14.84 15.81
C PRO A 66 15.77 -14.25 14.43
N HIS A 67 16.87 -13.50 14.30
CA HIS A 67 17.20 -12.78 13.05
C HIS A 67 17.36 -13.69 11.84
N HIS A 68 17.92 -14.89 12.02
CA HIS A 68 18.13 -15.86 10.94
C HIS A 68 16.84 -16.52 10.46
N ALA A 69 15.74 -16.38 11.22
CA ALA A 69 14.44 -16.96 10.91
C ALA A 69 13.40 -15.89 10.53
N ILE A 70 13.80 -14.61 10.41
CA ILE A 70 12.86 -13.49 10.20
C ILE A 70 11.93 -13.70 9.01
N MET A 71 12.45 -14.18 7.87
CA MET A 71 11.68 -14.30 6.63
C MET A 71 10.48 -15.24 6.79
N THR A 72 10.61 -16.32 7.56
CA THR A 72 9.50 -17.23 7.89
C THR A 72 8.37 -16.53 8.64
N TYR A 73 8.71 -15.60 9.54
CA TYR A 73 7.71 -14.84 10.30
C TYR A 73 7.12 -13.68 9.50
N VAL A 74 7.95 -13.00 8.69
CA VAL A 74 7.50 -12.00 7.72
C VAL A 74 6.48 -12.64 6.78
N LYS A 75 6.77 -13.83 6.23
CA LYS A 75 5.86 -14.55 5.35
C LYS A 75 4.47 -14.72 5.97
N LYS A 76 4.39 -15.15 7.23
CA LYS A 76 3.11 -15.31 7.92
C LYS A 76 2.34 -14.00 8.04
N LEU A 77 3.02 -12.89 8.37
CA LEU A 77 2.37 -11.58 8.42
C LEU A 77 1.87 -11.13 7.04
N ILE A 78 2.67 -11.36 5.99
CA ILE A 78 2.29 -11.06 4.61
C ILE A 78 1.09 -11.90 4.16
N ASP A 79 1.09 -13.21 4.46
CA ASP A 79 0.00 -14.12 4.13
C ASP A 79 -1.32 -13.72 4.82
N GLU A 80 -1.24 -13.15 6.03
CA GLU A 80 -2.36 -12.53 6.76
C GLU A 80 -2.70 -11.10 6.26
N GLY A 81 -2.06 -10.64 5.19
CA GLY A 81 -2.38 -9.37 4.52
C GLY A 81 -1.77 -8.13 5.17
N HIS A 82 -0.77 -8.28 6.05
CA HIS A 82 -0.12 -7.16 6.73
C HIS A 82 1.12 -6.66 6.01
N THR A 83 1.39 -5.36 6.07
CA THR A 83 2.66 -4.78 5.65
C THR A 83 3.70 -4.92 6.76
N VAL A 84 4.94 -5.25 6.39
CA VAL A 84 6.07 -5.40 7.32
C VAL A 84 7.22 -4.48 6.96
N VAL A 85 7.75 -3.77 7.94
CA VAL A 85 8.91 -2.88 7.84
C VAL A 85 10.08 -3.52 8.58
N ILE A 86 11.21 -3.69 7.90
CA ILE A 86 12.45 -4.18 8.50
C ILE A 86 13.36 -2.99 8.77
N ALA A 87 13.78 -2.84 10.03
CA ALA A 87 14.72 -1.82 10.46
C ALA A 87 16.00 -2.45 11.01
N ASP A 88 17.09 -2.34 10.26
CA ASP A 88 18.38 -2.97 10.57
C ASP A 88 19.33 -2.03 11.30
N GLN A 89 20.34 -2.63 11.93
CA GLN A 89 21.49 -1.93 12.51
C GLN A 89 22.46 -1.54 11.39
N MET A 90 22.79 -0.25 11.31
CA MET A 90 23.65 0.29 10.24
C MET A 90 25.14 0.20 10.55
N GLU A 91 25.50 -0.11 11.79
CA GLU A 91 26.86 -0.10 12.30
C GLU A 91 27.09 -1.36 13.15
N ASP A 92 28.34 -1.83 13.21
CA ASP A 92 28.73 -2.89 14.15
C ASP A 92 28.55 -2.35 15.59
N PRO A 93 27.76 -3.03 16.45
CA PRO A 93 27.61 -2.65 17.85
C PRO A 93 28.92 -2.48 18.62
N LYS A 94 29.98 -3.18 18.22
CA LYS A 94 31.31 -3.10 18.84
C LYS A 94 32.06 -1.81 18.50
N GLN A 95 31.70 -1.16 17.40
CA GLN A 95 32.34 0.07 16.93
C GLN A 95 31.51 1.32 17.22
N ALA A 96 30.23 1.16 17.55
CA ALA A 96 29.32 2.27 17.81
C ALA A 96 29.65 3.00 19.11
N LYS A 97 29.76 4.34 19.02
CA LYS A 97 29.79 5.21 20.20
C LYS A 97 28.35 5.58 20.59
N GLY A 98 27.79 4.85 21.55
CA GLY A 98 26.42 5.05 22.03
C GLY A 98 25.43 4.05 21.44
N ILE A 99 24.17 4.45 21.24
CA ILE A 99 23.16 3.54 20.68
C ILE A 99 23.36 3.37 19.17
N VAL A 100 23.49 2.12 18.73
CA VAL A 100 23.58 1.76 17.31
C VAL A 100 22.43 2.39 16.53
N LYS A 101 22.74 3.06 15.41
CA LYS A 101 21.74 3.66 14.54
C LYS A 101 21.00 2.57 13.76
N ARG A 102 19.68 2.75 13.62
CA ARG A 102 18.84 1.88 12.80
C ARG A 102 18.10 2.65 11.74
N GLU A 103 18.01 2.04 10.56
CA GLU A 103 17.30 2.57 9.42
C GLU A 103 16.43 1.49 8.79
N VAL A 104 15.36 1.94 8.12
CA VAL A 104 14.49 1.05 7.36
C VAL A 104 15.23 0.59 6.12
N THR A 105 15.45 -0.71 6.03
CA THR A 105 16.13 -1.34 4.89
C THR A 105 15.13 -1.91 3.90
N ARG A 106 13.96 -2.34 4.37
CA ARG A 106 12.89 -2.90 3.54
C ARG A 106 11.51 -2.53 4.05
N VAL A 107 10.59 -2.34 3.12
CA VAL A 107 9.14 -2.29 3.33
C VAL A 107 8.57 -3.35 2.42
N ILE A 108 7.89 -4.33 2.99
CA ILE A 108 7.36 -5.49 2.29
C ILE A 108 5.84 -5.45 2.43
N THR A 109 5.15 -5.29 1.31
CA THR A 109 3.68 -5.34 1.26
C THR A 109 3.22 -6.61 0.55
N PRO A 110 1.98 -7.08 0.75
CA PRO A 110 1.48 -8.27 0.07
C PRO A 110 1.62 -8.23 -1.46
N GLY A 111 1.40 -7.08 -2.10
CA GLY A 111 1.51 -6.96 -3.56
C GLY A 111 2.89 -6.64 -4.11
N THR A 112 3.92 -6.48 -3.26
CA THR A 112 5.27 -6.06 -3.70
C THR A 112 6.38 -7.03 -3.30
N VAL A 113 6.02 -8.25 -2.89
CA VAL A 113 6.96 -9.33 -2.57
C VAL A 113 7.77 -9.72 -3.82
N LEU A 114 9.10 -9.80 -3.66
CA LEU A 114 10.04 -10.21 -4.71
C LEU A 114 10.85 -11.45 -4.30
N GLU A 115 10.89 -11.77 -3.02
CA GLU A 115 11.68 -12.87 -2.49
C GLU A 115 10.96 -14.21 -2.72
N ASP A 116 11.65 -15.15 -3.39
CA ASP A 116 11.12 -16.48 -3.70
C ASP A 116 10.58 -17.22 -2.47
N GLU A 117 11.22 -17.04 -1.30
CA GLU A 117 10.81 -17.66 -0.03
C GLU A 117 9.46 -17.13 0.50
N LEU A 118 9.07 -15.92 0.08
CA LEU A 118 7.82 -15.29 0.46
C LEU A 118 6.72 -15.53 -0.59
N LEU A 119 7.09 -15.76 -1.85
CA LEU A 119 6.16 -16.08 -2.93
C LEU A 119 5.59 -17.50 -2.78
N VAL A 120 4.33 -17.66 -3.18
CA VAL A 120 3.71 -18.97 -3.29
C VAL A 120 3.83 -19.42 -4.74
N ALA A 121 4.50 -20.54 -4.98
CA ALA A 121 4.65 -21.10 -6.31
C ALA A 121 3.29 -21.24 -7.01
N ASP A 122 3.24 -20.91 -8.30
CA ASP A 122 2.04 -21.00 -9.15
C ASP A 122 0.87 -20.09 -8.72
N ARG A 123 1.14 -19.09 -7.86
CA ARG A 123 0.19 -18.03 -7.49
C ARG A 123 0.75 -16.68 -7.90
N GLY A 124 0.03 -15.95 -8.76
CA GLY A 124 0.44 -14.58 -9.11
C GLY A 124 0.41 -13.64 -7.90
N ASN A 125 1.22 -12.58 -7.96
CA ASN A 125 1.38 -11.61 -6.88
C ASN A 125 1.18 -10.18 -7.38
N ALA A 126 -0.03 -9.91 -7.86
CA ALA A 126 -0.32 -8.64 -8.52
C ALA A 126 -0.70 -7.54 -7.52
N LEU A 127 -0.14 -6.35 -7.74
CA LEU A 127 -0.59 -5.09 -7.18
C LEU A 127 -1.53 -4.43 -8.19
N ALA A 128 -2.75 -4.10 -7.78
CA ALA A 128 -3.70 -3.37 -8.60
C ALA A 128 -3.96 -1.98 -8.04
N ALA A 129 -4.22 -1.00 -8.90
CA ALA A 129 -4.72 0.30 -8.54
C ALA A 129 -5.98 0.60 -9.35
N VAL A 130 -7.07 0.96 -8.64
CA VAL A 130 -8.36 1.32 -9.24
C VAL A 130 -8.66 2.78 -8.94
N CYS A 131 -9.07 3.51 -9.98
CA CYS A 131 -9.66 4.84 -9.85
C CYS A 131 -11.02 4.88 -10.55
N ALA A 132 -11.92 5.69 -10.00
CA ALA A 132 -13.16 6.10 -10.64
C ALA A 132 -13.33 7.59 -10.43
N ASP A 133 -13.93 8.28 -11.40
CA ASP A 133 -14.26 9.69 -11.31
C ASP A 133 -15.57 9.99 -12.04
N GLU A 134 -16.32 10.98 -11.56
CA GLU A 134 -17.61 11.36 -12.13
C GLU A 134 -17.45 12.64 -12.95
N SER A 135 -18.03 12.68 -14.14
CA SER A 135 -18.07 13.90 -14.96
C SER A 135 -18.87 15.00 -14.25
N SER A 136 -18.57 16.28 -14.54
CA SER A 136 -19.22 17.44 -13.88
C SER A 136 -20.74 17.59 -14.13
N GLY A 137 -21.39 16.63 -14.77
CA GLY A 137 -22.85 16.57 -14.92
C GLY A 137 -23.48 15.25 -14.44
N GLY A 138 -22.72 14.33 -13.85
CA GLY A 138 -23.20 13.04 -13.32
C GLY A 138 -23.72 12.01 -14.35
N ALA A 139 -23.87 12.41 -15.61
CA ALA A 139 -24.35 11.55 -16.70
C ALA A 139 -23.33 10.48 -17.14
N GLU A 140 -22.06 10.72 -16.84
CA GLU A 140 -20.95 9.85 -17.21
C GLU A 140 -19.96 9.75 -16.04
N ALA A 141 -19.39 8.56 -15.85
CA ALA A 141 -18.26 8.34 -14.97
C ALA A 141 -17.18 7.53 -15.69
N PHE A 142 -15.94 7.81 -15.34
CA PHE A 142 -14.75 7.16 -15.90
C PHE A 142 -14.14 6.24 -14.87
N TRP A 143 -13.45 5.21 -15.35
CA TRP A 143 -12.68 4.33 -14.50
C TRP A 143 -11.36 3.94 -15.15
N GLY A 144 -10.37 3.69 -14.31
CA GLY A 144 -9.05 3.20 -14.69
C GLY A 144 -8.59 2.08 -13.78
N LEU A 145 -7.89 1.13 -14.39
CA LEU A 145 -7.23 0.01 -13.72
C LEU A 145 -5.78 -0.04 -14.19
N SER A 146 -4.86 -0.10 -13.24
CA SER A 146 -3.47 -0.47 -13.46
C SER A 146 -3.13 -1.70 -12.64
N VAL A 147 -2.49 -2.69 -13.25
CA VAL A 147 -2.05 -3.92 -12.59
C VAL A 147 -0.56 -4.12 -12.87
N VAL A 148 0.19 -4.39 -11.81
CA VAL A 148 1.62 -4.68 -11.88
C VAL A 148 1.90 -5.98 -11.15
N ASP A 149 2.56 -6.92 -11.82
CA ASP A 149 3.23 -8.05 -11.15
C ASP A 149 4.74 -7.80 -11.20
N VAL A 150 5.29 -7.40 -10.06
CA VAL A 150 6.71 -7.04 -9.92
C VAL A 150 7.65 -8.23 -10.10
N SER A 151 7.16 -9.45 -9.83
CA SER A 151 7.95 -10.68 -9.96
C SER A 151 8.08 -11.14 -11.42
N GLN A 152 7.09 -10.79 -12.25
CA GLN A 152 7.04 -11.16 -13.67
C GLN A 152 7.42 -10.01 -14.61
N GLY A 153 7.45 -8.77 -14.12
CA GLY A 153 7.64 -7.57 -14.93
C GLY A 153 6.41 -7.22 -15.78
N THR A 154 5.24 -7.79 -15.46
CA THR A 154 4.00 -7.54 -16.18
C THR A 154 3.38 -6.23 -15.73
N VAL A 155 3.00 -5.39 -16.69
CA VAL A 155 2.22 -4.16 -16.46
C VAL A 155 1.02 -4.16 -17.40
N VAL A 156 -0.17 -3.96 -16.85
CA VAL A 156 -1.43 -3.84 -17.58
C VAL A 156 -2.09 -2.54 -17.19
N VAL A 157 -2.56 -1.78 -18.16
CA VAL A 157 -3.37 -0.58 -17.94
C VAL A 157 -4.59 -0.66 -18.85
N THR A 158 -5.77 -0.42 -18.28
CA THR A 158 -7.03 -0.36 -19.01
C THR A 158 -7.96 0.65 -18.34
N GLY A 159 -8.99 1.08 -19.05
CA GLY A 159 -9.97 2.02 -18.55
C GLY A 159 -11.17 2.12 -19.47
N GLY A 160 -12.17 2.84 -19.02
CA GLY A 160 -13.40 3.03 -19.77
C GLY A 160 -14.32 4.02 -19.08
N ASN A 161 -15.56 4.06 -19.58
CA ASN A 161 -16.58 4.98 -19.10
C ASN A 161 -17.94 4.27 -18.99
N CYS A 162 -18.74 4.73 -18.05
CA CYS A 162 -20.11 4.30 -17.83
C CYS A 162 -21.03 5.49 -18.10
N ARG A 163 -21.98 5.33 -19.03
CA ARG A 163 -22.96 6.35 -19.39
C ARG A 163 -24.37 5.81 -19.16
N PHE A 164 -25.22 6.65 -18.58
CA PHE A 164 -26.65 6.36 -18.48
C PHE A 164 -27.43 7.31 -19.38
N ASP A 165 -28.14 6.72 -20.34
CA ASP A 165 -29.19 7.44 -21.06
C ASP A 165 -30.41 7.50 -20.12
N ASN A 166 -30.98 8.70 -19.96
CA ASN A 166 -32.05 9.02 -18.99
C ASN A 166 -33.36 8.21 -19.15
N GLU A 167 -33.41 7.18 -19.99
CA GLU A 167 -34.63 6.42 -20.34
C GLU A 167 -34.75 5.07 -19.62
N SER A 168 -33.71 4.58 -18.95
CA SER A 168 -33.77 3.33 -18.19
C SER A 168 -33.65 3.56 -16.69
N VAL A 169 -34.72 3.27 -15.97
CA VAL A 169 -34.74 3.14 -14.49
C VAL A 169 -33.88 1.94 -14.11
N GLN A 170 -32.57 2.13 -14.02
CA GLN A 170 -31.66 1.21 -13.31
C GLN A 170 -31.28 1.85 -11.97
N SER A 171 -31.18 1.02 -10.95
CA SER A 171 -31.01 1.41 -9.55
C SER A 171 -29.60 1.90 -9.18
N GLU A 172 -28.65 1.88 -10.12
CA GLU A 172 -27.23 2.22 -9.89
C GLU A 172 -26.84 3.47 -10.71
N ASP A 173 -26.13 4.41 -10.10
CA ASP A 173 -25.60 5.62 -10.73
C ASP A 173 -24.33 5.35 -11.57
N SER A 174 -23.95 6.33 -12.43
CA SER A 174 -22.79 6.22 -13.33
C SER A 174 -21.50 5.91 -12.59
N PHE A 175 -21.28 6.55 -11.44
CA PHE A 175 -20.08 6.39 -10.62
C PHE A 175 -20.01 5.00 -9.97
N SER A 176 -21.11 4.51 -9.40
CA SER A 176 -21.23 3.13 -8.89
C SER A 176 -20.93 2.10 -9.99
N CYS A 177 -21.45 2.32 -11.21
CA CYS A 177 -21.18 1.47 -12.36
C CYS A 177 -19.69 1.48 -12.75
N ALA A 178 -19.05 2.65 -12.76
CA ALA A 178 -17.63 2.79 -13.06
C ALA A 178 -16.74 2.05 -12.03
N ILE A 179 -17.04 2.18 -10.73
CA ILE A 179 -16.35 1.43 -9.67
C ILE A 179 -16.48 -0.09 -9.90
N LYS A 180 -17.70 -0.55 -10.21
CA LYS A 180 -17.98 -1.97 -10.45
C LYS A 180 -17.21 -2.49 -11.67
N CYS A 181 -17.25 -1.78 -12.81
CA CYS A 181 -16.51 -2.17 -14.01
C CYS A 181 -15.00 -2.29 -13.74
N ALA A 182 -14.41 -1.32 -13.02
CA ALA A 182 -13.00 -1.37 -12.67
C ALA A 182 -12.64 -2.58 -11.80
N LEU A 183 -13.48 -2.88 -10.81
CA LEU A 183 -13.29 -4.00 -9.89
C LEU A 183 -13.54 -5.36 -10.57
N ASP A 184 -14.49 -5.44 -11.50
CA ASP A 184 -14.75 -6.65 -12.30
C ASP A 184 -13.55 -6.98 -13.19
N GLU A 185 -12.94 -5.98 -13.84
CA GLU A 185 -11.69 -6.18 -14.58
C GLU A 185 -10.51 -6.50 -13.66
N CYS A 186 -10.44 -5.85 -12.49
CA CYS A 186 -9.44 -6.13 -11.46
C CYS A 186 -9.48 -7.59 -10.99
N GLY A 187 -10.69 -8.15 -10.83
CA GLY A 187 -10.90 -9.54 -10.40
C GLY A 187 -10.41 -10.60 -11.38
N ARG A 188 -10.03 -10.22 -12.61
CA ARG A 188 -9.43 -11.13 -13.59
C ARG A 188 -7.95 -11.42 -13.32
N PHE A 189 -7.35 -10.68 -12.39
CA PHE A 189 -5.94 -10.82 -12.03
C PHE A 189 -5.81 -11.41 -10.61
N PRO A 190 -4.70 -12.10 -10.31
CA PRO A 190 -4.42 -12.62 -8.97
C PRO A 190 -3.94 -11.48 -8.04
N VAL A 191 -4.82 -10.52 -7.80
CA VAL A 191 -4.53 -9.32 -7.00
C VAL A 191 -4.34 -9.71 -5.55
N ARG A 192 -3.19 -9.33 -4.99
CA ARG A 192 -2.82 -9.49 -3.58
C ARG A 192 -2.98 -8.20 -2.81
N GLU A 193 -2.85 -7.08 -3.49
CA GLU A 193 -2.99 -5.76 -2.91
C GLU A 193 -3.71 -4.85 -3.89
N LEU A 194 -4.74 -4.18 -3.39
CA LEU A 194 -5.55 -3.24 -4.15
C LEU A 194 -5.35 -1.84 -3.55
N LEU A 195 -4.90 -0.91 -4.39
CA LEU A 195 -4.80 0.51 -4.11
C LEU A 195 -6.05 1.21 -4.65
N ILE A 196 -6.68 2.03 -3.82
CA ILE A 196 -7.81 2.87 -4.23
C ILE A 196 -7.68 4.28 -3.65
N ASP A 197 -8.51 5.19 -4.13
CA ASP A 197 -8.69 6.48 -3.45
C ASP A 197 -9.36 6.31 -2.07
N ASP A 198 -8.95 7.12 -1.09
CA ASP A 198 -9.57 7.16 0.25
C ASP A 198 -11.11 7.32 0.21
N SER A 199 -11.64 8.06 -0.77
CA SER A 199 -13.09 8.24 -0.95
C SER A 199 -13.84 6.95 -1.27
N LEU A 200 -13.17 5.98 -1.92
CA LEU A 200 -13.75 4.70 -2.31
C LEU A 200 -13.70 3.65 -1.20
N ARG A 201 -12.86 3.85 -0.16
CA ARG A 201 -12.58 2.84 0.88
C ARG A 201 -13.83 2.30 1.56
N ASN A 202 -14.82 3.15 1.76
CA ASN A 202 -16.04 2.79 2.47
C ASN A 202 -17.22 2.45 1.56
N HIS A 203 -17.04 2.52 0.23
CA HIS A 203 -18.08 2.24 -0.75
C HIS A 203 -18.57 0.79 -0.63
N SER A 204 -19.87 0.58 -0.77
CA SER A 204 -20.50 -0.75 -0.63
C SER A 204 -19.93 -1.76 -1.63
N ILE A 205 -19.79 -1.35 -2.90
CA ILE A 205 -19.25 -2.18 -3.99
C ILE A 205 -17.81 -2.65 -3.68
N VAL A 206 -16.96 -1.76 -3.16
CA VAL A 206 -15.57 -2.13 -2.79
C VAL A 206 -15.57 -3.16 -1.64
N LYS A 207 -16.41 -2.94 -0.63
CA LYS A 207 -16.53 -3.87 0.51
C LYS A 207 -17.04 -5.24 0.07
N GLU A 208 -18.06 -5.27 -0.78
CA GLU A 208 -18.61 -6.51 -1.35
C GLU A 208 -17.57 -7.24 -2.19
N TRP A 209 -16.85 -6.51 -3.04
CA TRP A 209 -15.78 -7.09 -3.85
C TRP A 209 -14.69 -7.74 -3.00
N LEU A 210 -14.24 -7.10 -1.92
CA LEU A 210 -13.24 -7.65 -1.01
C LEU A 210 -13.71 -8.93 -0.31
N VAL A 211 -14.99 -9.03 0.05
CA VAL A 211 -15.58 -10.26 0.60
C VAL A 211 -15.47 -11.41 -0.42
N ASN A 212 -15.63 -11.12 -1.70
CA ASN A 212 -15.54 -12.11 -2.79
C ASN A 212 -14.10 -12.41 -3.23
N HIS A 213 -13.11 -11.64 -2.77
CA HIS A 213 -11.69 -11.80 -3.12
C HIS A 213 -10.83 -11.98 -1.86
N PRO A 214 -10.99 -13.10 -1.14
CA PRO A 214 -10.27 -13.34 0.11
C PRO A 214 -8.75 -13.38 -0.13
N GLY A 215 -8.03 -12.69 0.74
CA GLY A 215 -6.57 -12.57 0.68
C GLY A 215 -6.06 -11.43 -0.21
N THR A 216 -6.95 -10.52 -0.65
CA THR A 216 -6.56 -9.20 -1.18
C THR A 216 -6.54 -8.18 -0.05
N THR A 217 -5.42 -7.51 0.16
CA THR A 217 -5.32 -6.39 1.09
C THR A 217 -5.75 -5.09 0.42
N LEU A 218 -6.58 -4.30 1.09
CA LEU A 218 -6.96 -2.97 0.63
C LEU A 218 -6.08 -1.91 1.27
N ASN A 219 -5.40 -1.12 0.44
CA ASN A 219 -4.72 0.11 0.85
C ASN A 219 -5.36 1.31 0.15
N SER A 220 -5.48 2.41 0.86
CA SER A 220 -6.08 3.62 0.31
C SER A 220 -5.05 4.76 0.26
N ILE A 221 -5.13 5.53 -0.81
CA ILE A 221 -4.26 6.66 -1.10
C ILE A 221 -5.14 7.89 -1.21
N ARG A 222 -4.70 8.98 -0.59
CA ARG A 222 -5.37 10.26 -0.77
C ARG A 222 -4.88 10.90 -2.06
N ARG A 223 -5.74 11.03 -3.07
CA ARG A 223 -5.43 11.80 -4.28
C ARG A 223 -5.61 13.30 -4.05
N SER A 224 -4.75 14.07 -4.68
CA SER A 224 -4.84 15.51 -4.90
C SER A 224 -4.85 15.79 -6.40
N ALA A 225 -5.36 16.97 -6.81
CA ALA A 225 -5.40 17.35 -8.21
C ALA A 225 -3.99 17.41 -8.85
N ASP A 226 -2.98 17.79 -8.08
CA ASP A 226 -1.59 17.87 -8.54
C ASP A 226 -0.94 16.50 -8.73
N ASP A 227 -1.50 15.44 -8.14
CA ASP A 227 -0.90 14.11 -8.24
C ASP A 227 -0.90 13.60 -9.68
N PHE A 228 -1.92 13.92 -10.49
CA PHE A 228 -1.95 13.47 -11.89
C PHE A 228 -0.71 13.93 -12.66
N TRP A 229 -0.44 15.25 -12.65
CA TRP A 229 0.69 15.82 -13.37
C TRP A 229 2.03 15.30 -12.86
N ARG A 230 2.16 15.17 -11.53
CA ARG A 230 3.36 14.59 -10.92
C ARG A 230 3.55 13.12 -11.30
N LEU A 231 2.47 12.34 -11.42
CA LEU A 231 2.54 10.94 -11.83
C LEU A 231 2.90 10.82 -13.32
N ASP A 232 2.30 11.63 -14.19
CA ASP A 232 2.61 11.66 -15.62
C ASP A 232 4.09 11.97 -15.86
N GLU A 233 4.62 13.02 -15.23
CA GLU A 233 6.03 13.40 -15.34
C GLU A 233 6.95 12.27 -14.86
N ARG A 234 6.62 11.65 -13.72
CA ARG A 234 7.39 10.52 -13.18
C ARG A 234 7.36 9.31 -14.11
N LEU A 235 6.21 8.99 -14.69
CA LEU A 235 6.07 7.85 -15.60
C LEU A 235 6.86 8.09 -16.89
N ARG A 236 6.74 9.28 -17.48
CA ARG A 236 7.53 9.68 -18.66
C ARG A 236 9.03 9.58 -18.39
N SER A 237 9.47 10.14 -17.27
CA SER A 237 10.87 10.08 -16.83
C SER A 237 11.35 8.64 -16.65
N HIS A 238 10.55 7.80 -15.99
CA HIS A 238 10.87 6.39 -15.77
C HIS A 238 11.00 5.60 -17.10
N LEU A 239 10.14 5.88 -18.06
CA LEU A 239 10.15 5.25 -19.38
C LEU A 239 11.19 5.86 -20.35
N GLY A 240 11.96 6.86 -19.91
CA GLY A 240 12.93 7.57 -20.76
C GLY A 240 12.27 8.43 -21.84
N LEU A 241 10.99 8.75 -21.71
CA LEU A 241 10.21 9.61 -22.59
C LEU A 241 10.44 11.08 -22.21
N GLY A 242 11.68 11.56 -22.31
CA GLY A 242 12.02 12.96 -22.08
C GLY A 242 11.59 13.86 -23.26
N GLY A 243 10.91 14.96 -22.98
CA GLY A 243 10.53 16.00 -23.94
C GLY A 243 9.04 16.35 -23.95
N ASP A 244 8.72 17.51 -24.54
CA ASP A 244 7.34 17.92 -24.88
C ASP A 244 6.78 16.97 -25.93
N VAL A 245 6.31 15.79 -25.51
CA VAL A 245 5.39 15.00 -26.32
C VAL A 245 4.04 15.68 -26.11
N PRO A 246 3.53 16.46 -27.08
CA PRO A 246 2.21 17.04 -26.96
C PRO A 246 1.25 15.90 -26.69
N TYR A 247 0.42 16.03 -25.65
CA TYR A 247 -0.74 15.16 -25.53
C TYR A 247 -1.44 15.23 -26.89
N PRO A 248 -1.61 14.11 -27.60
CA PRO A 248 -2.25 14.14 -28.93
C PRO A 248 -3.68 14.70 -28.89
N PHE A 249 -4.20 14.98 -27.69
CA PHE A 249 -5.55 15.48 -27.41
C PHE A 249 -5.62 16.77 -26.57
N LEU A 250 -4.49 17.37 -26.15
CA LEU A 250 -4.49 18.65 -25.41
C LEU A 250 -3.40 19.59 -25.93
N THR A 251 -3.81 20.78 -26.40
CA THR A 251 -2.85 21.85 -26.74
C THR A 251 -2.38 22.57 -25.48
N PRO A 252 -1.17 23.18 -25.47
CA PRO A 252 -0.63 23.89 -24.30
C PRO A 252 -1.57 24.96 -23.73
N GLU A 253 -2.37 25.62 -24.58
CA GLU A 253 -3.37 26.61 -24.17
C GLU A 253 -4.56 25.99 -23.40
N GLN A 254 -4.88 24.72 -23.65
CA GLN A 254 -5.93 23.98 -22.93
C GLN A 254 -5.45 23.47 -21.56
N SER A 255 -4.13 23.40 -21.34
CA SER A 255 -3.53 22.97 -20.07
C SER A 255 -3.49 24.08 -19.02
N ALA A 256 -3.36 25.34 -19.44
CA ALA A 256 -3.25 26.49 -18.53
C ALA A 256 -4.60 27.04 -18.05
N SER A 257 -5.68 26.80 -18.82
CA SER A 257 -6.98 27.45 -18.58
C SER A 257 -8.01 26.56 -17.88
N ASN A 258 -7.67 25.32 -17.51
CA ASN A 258 -8.63 24.29 -17.10
C ASN A 258 -8.33 23.62 -15.76
N GLU A 259 -7.96 24.38 -14.73
CA GLU A 259 -8.03 23.89 -13.33
C GLU A 259 -9.42 23.32 -12.96
N ALA A 260 -10.49 23.74 -13.65
CA ALA A 260 -11.84 23.25 -13.44
C ALA A 260 -12.31 22.14 -14.42
N ALA A 261 -11.74 22.04 -15.63
CA ALA A 261 -12.23 21.09 -16.65
C ALA A 261 -11.47 19.75 -16.66
N LEU A 262 -10.34 19.65 -15.98
CA LEU A 262 -9.59 18.40 -15.80
C LEU A 262 -10.28 17.39 -14.87
N ARG A 263 -11.43 17.74 -14.27
CA ARG A 263 -12.34 16.79 -13.62
C ARG A 263 -13.18 15.94 -14.60
N ILE A 264 -13.12 16.19 -15.92
CA ILE A 264 -14.21 15.76 -16.83
C ILE A 264 -13.77 14.80 -17.94
N ARG A 265 -12.49 14.66 -18.30
CA ARG A 265 -12.11 13.90 -19.51
C ARG A 265 -10.76 13.19 -19.41
N ALA A 266 -10.74 12.06 -18.71
CA ALA A 266 -9.82 10.94 -18.94
C ALA A 266 -10.41 9.69 -18.29
#